data_AF-A0A532AVC1-F1
#
_entry.id   AF-A0A532AVC1-F1
#
_cell.length_a   1.000
_cell.length_b   1.000
_cell.length_c   1.000
_cell.angle_alpha   90.00
_cell.angle_beta   90.00
_cell.angle_gamma   90.00
#
_symmetry.space_group_name_H-M   'P 1'
#
loop_
_entity.id
_entity.type
_entity.pdbx_description
1 polymer ?
#
loop_
_entity_poly.entity_id
_entity_poly.type
_entity_poly.pdbx_seq_one_letter_code
_entity_poly.pdbx_strand_id
1 'polypeptide(L)'
;MIGIYHPSLHRLQHCIRGTFYAAVIVGTLLGPVHAEESPATPAMTSSPVADTPATGEPATIDPSFTLRGSVWRTKAGIVFLRTPIGLLSLSSKTTLKDLKASHEVRLWVHGRHTVVEIRKRADGSLVHRYLSGPITFAAGDPKTFQWWGPDGDLTIQLSTEDERLSSYHEGDLLTVEVDDANSLRGVHDLQFDLQISQAPPAGADVQLLLSGTVTKLKSNFVFIRTPIGLVMLNSKIGIPHVKVGQPLTVRIDQEHVTVTLLSTKPATPRPSAATIR
;
A
#
# COMPACT_ATOMS: atom_id res chain seq x y z
N MET A 1 -41.22 -47.66 9.57
CA MET A 1 -40.74 -46.31 9.94
C MET A 1 -39.21 -46.37 9.81
N ILE A 2 -38.58 -46.06 8.68
CA ILE A 2 -38.39 -44.75 8.02
C ILE A 2 -38.01 -43.67 9.06
N GLY A 3 -36.85 -43.01 9.07
CA GLY A 3 -35.69 -43.00 8.16
C GLY A 3 -34.46 -42.40 8.89
N ILE A 4 -33.27 -42.96 8.64
CA ILE A 4 -32.19 -42.44 7.78
C ILE A 4 -31.38 -41.30 8.41
N TYR A 5 -30.21 -41.69 8.91
CA TYR A 5 -29.02 -40.89 9.20
C TYR A 5 -28.47 -40.22 7.92
N HIS A 6 -28.07 -38.95 7.99
CA HIS A 6 -27.15 -38.35 7.01
C HIS A 6 -26.30 -37.24 7.63
N PRO A 7 -24.97 -37.43 7.74
CA PRO A 7 -24.01 -36.34 7.89
C PRO A 7 -23.37 -36.05 6.53
N SER A 8 -23.44 -34.80 6.04
CA SER A 8 -22.72 -34.37 4.84
C SER A 8 -21.74 -33.26 5.19
N LEU A 9 -20.47 -33.65 5.29
CA LEU A 9 -19.32 -32.77 5.19
C LEU A 9 -18.39 -33.32 4.10
N HIS A 10 -17.74 -32.37 3.44
CA HIS A 10 -16.50 -32.46 2.65
C HIS A 10 -16.54 -32.62 1.12
N ARG A 11 -15.68 -31.76 0.54
CA ARG A 11 -14.98 -31.80 -0.76
C ARG A 11 -15.73 -31.24 -1.97
N LEU A 12 -15.48 -29.96 -2.22
CA LEU A 12 -15.16 -29.51 -3.57
C LEU A 12 -13.99 -28.51 -3.51
N GLN A 13 -12.77 -29.05 -3.58
CA GLN A 13 -11.57 -28.27 -3.89
C GLN A 13 -11.44 -28.24 -5.41
N HIS A 14 -11.67 -27.07 -6.01
CA HIS A 14 -11.17 -26.75 -7.34
C HIS A 14 -10.36 -25.46 -7.22
N CYS A 15 -9.04 -25.59 -7.16
CA CYS A 15 -8.14 -24.46 -7.38
C CYS A 15 -7.31 -24.79 -8.62
N ILE A 16 -7.65 -24.10 -9.70
CA ILE A 16 -7.04 -24.16 -11.01
C ILE A 16 -5.63 -23.58 -10.93
N ARG A 17 -4.64 -24.38 -11.34
CA ARG A 17 -3.24 -23.98 -11.59
C ARG A 17 -3.20 -23.13 -12.87
N GLY A 18 -2.79 -21.87 -12.74
CA GLY A 18 -2.44 -21.00 -13.86
C GLY A 18 -0.94 -20.77 -13.90
N THR A 19 -0.23 -21.56 -14.71
CA THR A 19 1.18 -21.40 -15.05
C THR A 19 1.34 -20.22 -15.99
N PHE A 20 2.11 -19.19 -15.64
CA PHE A 20 2.52 -18.15 -16.59
C PHE A 20 3.98 -18.36 -16.99
N TYR A 21 4.18 -18.60 -18.28
CA TYR A 21 5.47 -18.67 -18.96
C TYR A 21 6.07 -17.27 -19.07
N ALA A 22 7.35 -17.14 -18.68
CA ALA A 22 8.18 -15.98 -19.02
C ALA A 22 8.92 -16.27 -20.32
N ALA A 23 8.69 -15.44 -21.35
CA ALA A 23 9.53 -15.39 -22.54
C ALA A 23 10.42 -14.15 -22.44
N VAL A 24 11.72 -14.38 -22.32
CA VAL A 24 12.77 -13.37 -22.37
C VAL A 24 13.16 -13.18 -23.84
N ILE A 25 13.08 -11.96 -24.35
CA ILE A 25 13.70 -11.58 -25.63
C ILE A 25 14.87 -10.65 -25.31
N VAL A 26 16.08 -11.16 -25.51
CA VAL A 26 17.33 -10.40 -25.55
C VAL A 26 17.54 -9.92 -26.98
N GLY A 27 17.74 -8.62 -27.15
CA GLY A 27 18.11 -8.01 -28.43
C GLY A 27 19.26 -7.02 -28.21
N THR A 28 20.49 -7.50 -28.34
CA THR A 28 21.72 -6.71 -28.48
C THR A 28 21.90 -6.25 -29.92
N LEU A 29 22.24 -4.98 -30.14
CA LEU A 29 22.89 -4.53 -31.39
C LEU A 29 23.90 -3.41 -31.08
N LEU A 30 25.09 -3.59 -31.65
CA LEU A 30 26.34 -2.85 -31.49
C LEU A 30 26.48 -1.70 -32.51
N GLY A 31 26.88 -0.52 -32.00
CA GLY A 31 27.83 0.47 -32.58
C GLY A 31 27.48 1.24 -33.88
N PRO A 32 28.32 2.20 -34.33
CA PRO A 32 29.48 2.84 -33.68
C PRO A 32 29.57 4.40 -33.84
N VAL A 33 30.46 5.00 -33.02
CA VAL A 33 31.43 6.10 -33.29
C VAL A 33 31.04 7.26 -34.24
N HIS A 34 31.03 8.49 -33.71
CA HIS A 34 31.82 9.59 -34.29
C HIS A 34 32.14 10.68 -33.25
N ALA A 35 33.37 11.16 -33.29
CA ALA A 35 33.93 12.25 -32.51
C ALA A 35 34.43 13.32 -33.50
N GLU A 36 33.97 14.56 -33.37
CA GLU A 36 34.56 15.77 -33.98
C GLU A 36 33.90 16.98 -33.27
N GLU A 37 34.61 17.67 -32.37
CA GLU A 37 35.43 18.87 -32.58
C GLU A 37 34.67 20.16 -32.22
N SER A 38 35.29 20.93 -31.31
CA SER A 38 34.88 22.26 -30.83
C SER A 38 35.46 23.32 -31.75
N PRO A 39 34.79 24.46 -32.01
CA PRO A 39 35.19 25.66 -31.25
C PRO A 39 34.08 26.69 -30.94
N ALA A 40 34.26 27.32 -29.77
CA ALA A 40 34.04 28.72 -29.38
C ALA A 40 32.86 29.57 -29.93
N THR A 41 32.13 30.13 -28.96
CA THR A 41 31.10 31.19 -28.97
C THR A 41 31.49 32.50 -29.69
N PRO A 42 30.52 33.32 -30.13
CA PRO A 42 30.17 34.49 -29.31
C PRO A 42 28.67 34.90 -29.28
N ALA A 43 28.26 35.34 -28.09
CA ALA A 43 27.25 36.35 -27.71
C ALA A 43 26.07 36.69 -28.66
N MET A 44 24.83 36.58 -28.13
CA MET A 44 23.97 37.72 -27.73
C MET A 44 22.49 37.30 -27.52
N THR A 45 21.96 37.65 -26.35
CA THR A 45 20.60 38.15 -26.09
C THR A 45 19.37 37.35 -26.58
N SER A 46 18.67 36.68 -25.66
CA SER A 46 17.22 36.87 -25.44
C SER A 46 16.73 36.10 -24.19
N SER A 47 15.83 36.73 -23.44
CA SER A 47 14.90 36.09 -22.51
C SER A 47 13.51 36.65 -22.83
N PRO A 48 12.39 36.04 -22.41
CA PRO A 48 12.13 34.67 -21.99
C PRO A 48 11.06 34.01 -22.90
N VAL A 49 11.18 32.72 -23.22
CA VAL A 49 10.02 31.96 -23.74
C VAL A 49 9.36 31.29 -22.56
N ALA A 50 8.07 31.61 -22.39
CA ALA A 50 7.20 31.00 -21.41
C ALA A 50 7.10 29.50 -21.67
N ASP A 51 7.76 28.70 -20.83
CA ASP A 51 7.48 27.27 -20.76
C ASP A 51 6.14 27.08 -20.07
N THR A 52 5.14 26.87 -20.93
CA THR A 52 3.94 26.07 -20.68
C THR A 52 4.22 25.03 -19.59
N PRO A 53 3.53 25.03 -18.44
CA PRO A 53 3.63 23.90 -17.53
C PRO A 53 3.17 22.66 -18.29
N ALA A 54 4.10 21.73 -18.45
CA ALA A 54 3.87 20.40 -18.96
C ALA A 54 2.59 19.86 -18.31
N THR A 55 1.70 19.30 -19.15
CA THR A 55 0.57 18.48 -18.74
C THR A 55 1.06 17.48 -17.68
N GLY A 56 0.86 17.83 -16.41
CA GLY A 56 1.33 17.03 -15.30
C GLY A 56 0.65 15.68 -15.36
N GLU A 57 1.45 14.60 -15.32
CA GLU A 57 0.92 13.31 -14.89
C GLU A 57 0.12 13.53 -13.59
N PRO A 58 -1.04 12.87 -13.43
CA PRO A 58 -1.80 13.00 -12.21
C PRO A 58 -0.88 12.60 -11.05
N ALA A 59 -0.58 13.56 -10.18
CA ALA A 59 0.26 13.33 -9.01
C ALA A 59 -0.32 12.13 -8.24
N THR A 60 0.46 11.06 -8.17
CA THR A 60 0.09 9.90 -7.38
C THR A 60 0.16 10.34 -5.93
N ILE A 61 -1.00 10.48 -5.29
CA ILE A 61 -1.07 10.86 -3.88
C ILE A 61 -0.58 9.67 -3.07
N ASP A 62 0.45 9.90 -2.25
CA ASP A 62 0.97 8.88 -1.36
C ASP A 62 -0.08 8.51 -0.32
N PRO A 63 -0.34 7.21 -0.11
CA PRO A 63 -1.32 6.78 0.86
C PRO A 63 -0.82 7.09 2.27
N SER A 64 -1.70 7.63 3.11
CA SER A 64 -1.40 7.84 4.52
C SER A 64 -2.63 7.51 5.35
N PHE A 65 -2.48 6.64 6.35
CA PHE A 65 -3.57 6.41 7.29
C PHE A 65 -3.11 5.86 8.63
N THR A 66 -3.93 6.08 9.64
CA THR A 66 -3.79 5.48 10.97
C THR A 66 -5.06 4.72 11.30
N LEU A 67 -4.92 3.45 11.70
CA LEU A 67 -6.04 2.59 12.06
C LEU A 67 -5.76 1.83 13.35
N ARG A 68 -6.76 1.78 14.21
CA ARG A 68 -6.78 0.98 15.42
C ARG A 68 -7.77 -0.17 15.26
N GLY A 69 -7.33 -1.37 15.60
CA GLY A 69 -8.10 -2.60 15.43
C GLY A 69 -8.09 -3.47 16.68
N SER A 70 -9.23 -4.09 16.97
CA SER A 70 -9.32 -5.14 18.00
C SER A 70 -9.49 -6.50 17.37
N VAL A 71 -8.76 -7.49 17.90
CA VAL A 71 -8.82 -8.88 17.43
C VAL A 71 -10.24 -9.41 17.58
N TRP A 72 -10.84 -9.81 16.46
CA TRP A 72 -12.20 -10.35 16.40
C TRP A 72 -12.20 -11.86 16.16
N ARG A 73 -11.35 -12.33 15.26
CA ARG A 73 -11.23 -13.75 14.93
C ARG A 73 -9.82 -14.08 14.49
N THR A 74 -9.37 -15.28 14.81
CA THR A 74 -8.07 -15.80 14.36
C THR A 74 -8.28 -17.09 13.57
N LYS A 75 -7.49 -17.27 12.51
CA LYS A 75 -7.33 -18.52 11.75
C LYS A 75 -5.83 -18.79 11.62
N ALA A 76 -5.48 -20.00 11.18
CA ALA A 76 -4.09 -20.34 10.93
C ALA A 76 -3.45 -19.33 9.95
N GLY A 77 -2.46 -18.57 10.45
CA GLY A 77 -1.73 -17.54 9.69
C GLY A 77 -2.51 -16.28 9.33
N ILE A 78 -3.73 -16.07 9.83
CA ILE A 78 -4.55 -14.88 9.53
C ILE A 78 -5.31 -14.40 10.77
N VAL A 79 -5.23 -13.11 11.06
CA VAL A 79 -6.00 -12.45 12.13
C VAL A 79 -6.93 -11.41 11.53
N PHE A 80 -8.20 -11.47 11.93
CA PHE A 80 -9.23 -10.51 11.56
C PHE A 80 -9.43 -9.52 12.70
N LEU A 81 -9.34 -8.24 12.36
CA LEU A 81 -9.44 -7.11 13.27
C LEU A 81 -10.69 -6.30 12.91
N ARG A 82 -11.49 -5.96 13.93
CA ARG A 82 -12.54 -4.95 13.79
C ARG A 82 -11.93 -3.57 13.94
N THR A 83 -12.18 -2.70 12.97
CA THR A 83 -11.80 -1.28 12.99
C THR A 83 -13.06 -0.41 12.95
N PRO A 84 -12.96 0.90 13.24
CA PRO A 84 -14.13 1.80 13.16
C PRO A 84 -14.74 1.91 11.75
N ILE A 85 -13.95 1.65 10.70
CA ILE A 85 -14.39 1.77 9.29
C ILE A 85 -14.68 0.44 8.61
N GLY A 86 -14.42 -0.69 9.28
CA GLY A 86 -14.70 -2.01 8.73
C GLY A 86 -13.80 -3.11 9.27
N LEU A 87 -13.27 -3.93 8.36
CA LEU A 87 -12.47 -5.11 8.68
C LEU A 87 -11.06 -4.94 8.15
N LEU A 88 -10.07 -5.18 9.01
CA LEU A 88 -8.67 -5.28 8.64
C LEU A 88 -8.23 -6.73 8.87
N SER A 89 -7.58 -7.34 7.88
CA SER A 89 -6.99 -8.67 8.03
C SER A 89 -5.48 -8.55 8.01
N LEU A 90 -4.80 -9.21 8.94
CA LEU A 90 -3.35 -9.41 8.92
C LEU A 90 -3.08 -10.86 8.58
N SER A 91 -2.14 -11.13 7.68
CA SER A 91 -1.72 -12.49 7.33
C SER A 91 -0.21 -12.65 7.31
N SER A 92 0.28 -13.77 7.81
CA SER A 92 1.69 -14.15 7.76
C SER A 92 1.82 -15.65 7.97
N LYS A 93 2.81 -16.27 7.32
CA LYS A 93 3.17 -17.67 7.58
C LYS A 93 4.15 -17.81 8.75
N THR A 94 4.88 -16.75 9.05
CA THR A 94 6.00 -16.76 10.00
C THR A 94 5.67 -16.13 11.35
N THR A 95 4.63 -15.30 11.43
CA THR A 95 4.22 -14.62 12.66
C THR A 95 2.70 -14.70 12.91
N LEU A 96 2.16 -13.88 13.82
CA LEU A 96 0.76 -13.78 14.25
C LEU A 96 0.20 -14.93 15.10
N LYS A 97 0.97 -16.01 15.31
CA LYS A 97 0.54 -17.18 16.10
C LYS A 97 0.21 -16.85 17.57
N ASP A 98 0.86 -15.82 18.12
CA ASP A 98 0.73 -15.42 19.53
C ASP A 98 -0.25 -14.25 19.75
N LEU A 99 -0.99 -13.85 18.71
CA LEU A 99 -1.94 -12.75 18.77
C LEU A 99 -3.25 -13.15 19.47
N LYS A 100 -3.58 -12.46 20.56
CA LYS A 100 -4.70 -12.77 21.45
C LYS A 100 -5.86 -11.77 21.34
N ALA A 101 -7.07 -12.18 21.71
CA ALA A 101 -8.25 -11.30 21.77
C ALA A 101 -8.08 -10.09 22.73
N SER A 102 -7.21 -10.24 23.73
CA SER A 102 -6.82 -9.19 24.68
C SER A 102 -5.80 -8.19 24.10
N HIS A 103 -5.31 -8.42 22.89
CA HIS A 103 -4.42 -7.48 22.21
C HIS A 103 -5.20 -6.49 21.36
N GLU A 104 -4.54 -5.38 21.13
CA GLU A 104 -4.93 -4.34 20.21
C GLU A 104 -3.84 -4.18 19.16
N VAL A 105 -4.27 -3.82 17.95
CA VAL A 105 -3.36 -3.56 16.83
C VAL A 105 -3.48 -2.10 16.43
N ARG A 106 -2.34 -1.44 16.24
CA ARG A 106 -2.23 -0.12 15.63
C ARG A 106 -1.48 -0.25 14.31
N LEU A 107 -2.04 0.31 13.26
CA LEU A 107 -1.51 0.27 11.91
C LEU A 107 -1.34 1.70 11.43
N TRP A 108 -0.11 2.04 11.05
CA TRP A 108 0.19 3.28 10.35
C TRP A 108 0.71 2.94 8.96
N VAL A 109 0.30 3.73 7.99
CA VAL A 109 0.78 3.65 6.61
C VAL A 109 1.18 5.04 6.16
N HIS A 110 2.32 5.11 5.47
CA HIS A 110 2.81 6.32 4.82
C HIS A 110 3.61 5.95 3.56
N GLY A 111 3.11 6.34 2.39
CA GLY A 111 3.71 5.97 1.12
C GLY A 111 3.76 4.46 0.95
N ARG A 112 4.97 3.89 0.88
CA ARG A 112 5.20 2.44 0.82
C ARG A 112 5.61 1.83 2.17
N HIS A 113 5.68 2.64 3.22
CA HIS A 113 6.01 2.18 4.57
C HIS A 113 4.75 1.84 5.36
N THR A 114 4.87 0.85 6.24
CA THR A 114 3.82 0.43 7.14
C THR A 114 4.41 0.05 8.48
N VAL A 115 3.73 0.43 9.55
CA VAL A 115 4.08 0.07 10.92
C VAL A 115 2.89 -0.63 11.55
N VAL A 116 3.11 -1.84 12.06
CA VAL A 116 2.10 -2.61 12.80
C VAL A 116 2.60 -2.83 14.22
N GLU A 117 1.98 -2.15 15.18
CA GLU A 117 2.18 -2.43 16.60
C GLU A 117 1.07 -3.31 17.14
N ILE A 118 1.46 -4.34 17.88
CA ILE A 118 0.58 -5.19 18.66
C ILE A 118 0.85 -4.88 20.12
N ARG A 119 -0.18 -4.49 20.86
CA ARG A 119 -0.07 -4.06 22.25
C ARG A 119 -1.07 -4.80 23.12
N LYS A 120 -0.74 -5.02 24.40
CA LYS A 120 -1.71 -5.52 25.37
C LYS A 120 -2.75 -4.44 25.67
N ARG A 121 -4.03 -4.80 25.69
CA ARG A 121 -5.10 -3.85 26.03
C ARG A 121 -5.09 -3.43 27.50
N ALA A 122 -4.55 -4.27 28.38
CA ALA A 122 -4.59 -4.05 29.84
C ALA A 122 -3.70 -2.89 30.30
N ASP A 123 -2.48 -2.80 29.78
CA ASP A 123 -1.45 -1.86 30.22
C ASP A 123 -0.79 -1.09 29.05
N GLY A 124 -1.16 -1.41 27.81
CA GLY A 124 -0.58 -0.80 26.61
C GLY A 124 0.85 -1.25 26.32
N SER A 125 1.38 -2.29 26.97
CA SER A 125 2.75 -2.76 26.72
C SER A 125 2.88 -3.25 25.27
N LEU A 126 4.04 -2.98 24.64
CA LEU A 126 4.34 -3.55 23.34
C LEU A 126 4.43 -5.08 23.45
N VAL A 127 3.92 -5.78 22.44
CA VAL A 127 4.05 -7.23 22.27
C VAL A 127 4.88 -7.52 21.03
N HIS A 128 4.54 -6.87 19.90
CA HIS A 128 5.29 -6.94 18.66
C HIS A 128 5.26 -5.59 17.94
N ARG A 129 6.33 -5.23 17.25
CA ARG A 129 6.36 -4.13 16.29
C ARG A 129 6.92 -4.64 14.97
N TYR A 130 6.11 -4.56 13.92
CA TYR A 130 6.54 -4.87 12.56
C TYR A 130 6.69 -3.60 11.75
N LEU A 131 7.80 -3.49 11.03
CA LEU A 131 8.10 -2.41 10.10
C LEU A 131 8.18 -3.00 8.70
N SER A 132 7.37 -2.49 7.78
CA SER A 132 7.33 -2.91 6.37
C SER A 132 7.62 -1.71 5.45
N GLY A 133 8.30 -1.94 4.33
CA GLY A 133 8.70 -0.87 3.43
C GLY A 133 9.96 -1.18 2.60
N PRO A 134 10.34 -0.28 1.68
CA PRO A 134 11.61 -0.37 0.98
C PRO A 134 12.77 -0.20 1.96
N ILE A 135 13.81 -1.01 1.82
CA ILE A 135 15.03 -0.91 2.61
C ILE A 135 15.81 0.33 2.21
N THR A 136 16.23 1.11 3.21
CA THR A 136 17.19 2.20 3.04
C THR A 136 18.34 1.98 4.02
N PHE A 137 19.56 1.89 3.51
CA PHE A 137 20.75 1.77 4.34
C PHE A 137 21.18 3.15 4.84
N ALA A 138 21.64 3.24 6.09
CA ALA A 138 22.22 4.48 6.57
C ALA A 138 23.52 4.79 5.82
N ALA A 139 23.71 6.06 5.46
CA ALA A 139 24.91 6.49 4.75
C ALA A 139 26.17 6.15 5.57
N GLY A 140 27.04 5.30 5.01
CA GLY A 140 28.33 4.94 5.61
C GLY A 140 28.31 3.77 6.59
N ASP A 141 27.16 3.14 6.86
CA ASP A 141 27.08 1.95 7.70
C ASP A 141 26.12 0.88 7.14
N PRO A 142 26.63 -0.22 6.56
CA PRO A 142 25.81 -1.30 6.04
C PRO A 142 25.11 -2.12 7.14
N LYS A 143 25.37 -1.83 8.42
CA LYS A 143 24.76 -2.49 9.59
C LYS A 143 23.65 -1.67 10.25
N THR A 144 23.22 -0.58 9.64
CA THR A 144 22.06 0.18 10.12
C THR A 144 21.09 0.48 8.99
N PHE A 145 19.81 0.25 9.27
CA PHE A 145 18.72 0.61 8.38
C PHE A 145 18.04 1.88 8.86
N GLN A 146 17.55 2.69 7.92
CA GLN A 146 16.59 3.75 8.17
C GLN A 146 15.21 3.26 7.77
N TRP A 147 14.24 3.43 8.66
CA TRP A 147 12.85 3.08 8.42
C TRP A 147 11.93 4.20 8.84
N TRP A 148 10.89 4.46 8.08
CA TRP A 148 9.86 5.39 8.53
C TRP A 148 9.09 4.85 9.75
N GLY A 149 8.92 5.67 10.77
CA GLY A 149 8.06 5.44 11.92
C GLY A 149 7.02 6.56 12.09
N PRO A 150 5.97 6.33 12.89
CA PRO A 150 4.94 7.36 13.14
C PRO A 150 5.50 8.62 13.81
N ASP A 151 6.59 8.50 14.57
CA ASP A 151 7.27 9.60 15.26
C ASP A 151 8.47 10.17 14.46
N GLY A 152 8.64 9.72 13.20
CA GLY A 152 9.76 10.06 12.34
C GLY A 152 10.62 8.85 11.99
N ASP A 153 11.76 9.10 11.36
CA ASP A 153 12.67 8.04 10.90
C ASP A 153 13.32 7.31 12.10
N LEU A 154 13.37 5.98 11.97
CA LEU A 154 13.88 5.04 12.96
C LEU A 154 15.18 4.43 12.42
N THR A 155 16.23 4.52 13.22
CA THR A 155 17.44 3.73 12.98
C THR A 155 17.29 2.35 13.59
N ILE A 156 17.36 1.31 12.76
CA ILE A 156 17.31 -0.09 13.19
C ILE A 156 18.71 -0.68 13.18
N GLN A 157 19.11 -1.28 14.30
CA GLN A 157 20.42 -1.92 14.43
C GLN A 157 20.35 -3.38 13.96
N LEU A 158 21.26 -3.74 13.06
CA LEU A 158 21.43 -5.11 12.60
C LEU A 158 22.26 -5.90 13.60
N SER A 159 21.72 -7.02 14.07
CA SER A 159 22.53 -8.07 14.68
C SER A 159 23.37 -8.73 13.59
N THR A 160 24.67 -8.90 13.84
CA THR A 160 25.72 -9.39 12.91
C THR A 160 25.43 -10.75 12.23
N GLU A 161 24.37 -11.46 12.61
CA GLU A 161 24.14 -12.87 12.25
C GLU A 161 22.87 -13.15 11.42
N ASP A 162 22.13 -12.14 10.97
CA ASP A 162 20.91 -12.41 10.19
C ASP A 162 21.25 -12.67 8.71
N GLU A 163 21.74 -13.87 8.39
CA GLU A 163 22.07 -14.31 7.01
C GLU A 163 20.94 -14.04 6.02
N ARG A 164 19.69 -14.01 6.50
CA ARG A 164 18.49 -13.72 5.70
C ARG A 164 18.52 -12.34 5.07
N LEU A 165 19.28 -11.40 5.62
CA LEU A 165 19.39 -10.03 5.12
C LEU A 165 20.45 -9.87 4.03
N SER A 166 21.36 -10.82 3.87
CA SER A 166 22.43 -10.79 2.85
C SER A 166 21.91 -10.81 1.41
N SER A 167 20.68 -11.29 1.20
CA SER A 167 20.04 -11.37 -0.12
C SER A 167 19.24 -10.13 -0.49
N TYR A 168 19.06 -9.18 0.43
CA TYR A 168 18.27 -7.98 0.21
C TYR A 168 19.15 -6.79 -0.18
N HIS A 169 18.65 -6.01 -1.13
CA HIS A 169 19.30 -4.82 -1.68
C HIS A 169 18.50 -3.57 -1.32
N GLU A 170 19.12 -2.41 -1.53
CA GLU A 170 18.45 -1.14 -1.35
C GLU A 170 17.19 -1.05 -2.22
N GLY A 171 16.08 -0.59 -1.63
CA GLY A 171 14.78 -0.49 -2.27
C GLY A 171 13.94 -1.79 -2.27
N ASP A 172 14.52 -2.94 -1.87
CA ASP A 172 13.75 -4.17 -1.73
C ASP A 172 12.68 -4.01 -0.64
N LEU A 173 11.49 -4.58 -0.89
CA LEU A 173 10.42 -4.59 0.11
C LEU A 173 10.70 -5.68 1.16
N LEU A 174 10.80 -5.25 2.41
CA LEU A 174 11.06 -6.12 3.54
C LEU A 174 10.06 -5.86 4.65
N THR A 175 9.78 -6.87 5.47
CA THR A 175 9.15 -6.69 6.77
C THR A 175 10.04 -7.25 7.87
N VAL A 176 10.34 -6.41 8.86
CA VAL A 176 11.13 -6.78 10.03
C VAL A 176 10.29 -6.67 11.30
N GLU A 177 10.57 -7.53 12.27
CA GLU A 177 10.12 -7.37 13.65
C GLU A 177 11.24 -6.71 14.46
N VAL A 178 10.90 -5.73 15.28
CA VAL A 178 11.83 -5.05 16.18
C VAL A 178 11.28 -5.01 17.60
N ASP A 179 12.17 -4.88 18.58
CA ASP A 179 11.78 -4.65 19.97
C ASP A 179 11.65 -3.17 20.33
N ASP A 180 11.41 -2.90 21.62
CA ASP A 180 11.29 -1.54 22.16
C ASP A 180 12.56 -0.69 21.97
N ALA A 181 13.74 -1.32 21.82
CA ALA A 181 15.02 -0.65 21.60
C ALA A 181 15.37 -0.54 20.11
N ASN A 182 14.42 -0.81 19.20
CA ASN A 182 14.62 -0.83 17.75
C ASN A 182 15.74 -1.80 17.31
N SER A 183 15.92 -2.89 18.06
CA SER A 183 16.81 -3.98 17.67
C SER A 183 16.02 -5.02 16.86
N LEU A 184 16.64 -5.51 15.79
CA LEU A 184 16.04 -6.53 14.93
C LEU A 184 15.77 -7.83 15.71
N ARG A 185 14.55 -8.37 15.54
CA ARG A 185 14.12 -9.66 16.10
C ARG A 185 13.88 -10.72 15.04
N GLY A 186 13.55 -10.32 13.82
CA GLY A 186 13.41 -11.25 12.71
C GLY A 186 12.82 -10.64 11.45
N VAL A 187 12.82 -11.45 10.39
CA VAL A 187 12.28 -11.11 9.06
C VAL A 187 11.02 -11.93 8.77
N HIS A 188 9.95 -11.24 8.34
CA HIS A 188 8.60 -11.78 8.22
C HIS A 188 7.94 -11.49 6.87
N ASP A 189 6.85 -12.21 6.61
CA ASP A 189 6.01 -12.11 5.41
C ASP A 189 4.64 -11.49 5.74
N LEU A 190 4.62 -10.47 6.60
CA LEU A 190 3.37 -9.83 7.03
C LEU A 190 2.72 -9.07 5.87
N GLN A 191 1.42 -9.31 5.69
CA GLN A 191 0.57 -8.64 4.72
C GLN A 191 -0.71 -8.19 5.41
N PHE A 192 -1.38 -7.19 4.83
CA PHE A 192 -2.69 -6.78 5.30
C PHE A 192 -3.66 -6.55 4.14
N ASP A 193 -4.94 -6.78 4.42
CA ASP A 193 -6.06 -6.46 3.54
C ASP A 193 -7.04 -5.55 4.28
N LEU A 194 -7.39 -4.41 3.67
CA LEU A 194 -8.33 -3.45 4.25
C LEU A 194 -9.68 -3.49 3.52
N GLN A 195 -10.75 -3.67 4.30
CA GLN A 195 -12.13 -3.53 3.86
C GLN A 195 -12.81 -2.38 4.60
N ILE A 196 -13.14 -1.32 3.86
CA ILE A 196 -13.88 -0.15 4.33
C ILE A 196 -15.35 -0.35 3.99
N SER A 197 -16.17 -0.61 5.00
CA SER A 197 -17.58 -0.97 4.83
C SER A 197 -18.58 0.01 5.40
N GLN A 198 -18.13 0.98 6.19
CA GLN A 198 -18.95 1.98 6.84
C GLN A 198 -18.18 3.30 7.00
N ALA A 199 -18.91 4.41 7.16
CA ALA A 199 -18.31 5.65 7.64
C ALA A 199 -17.87 5.47 9.11
N PRO A 200 -16.82 6.16 9.56
CA PRO A 200 -16.42 6.07 10.95
C PRO A 200 -17.53 6.58 11.88
N PRO A 201 -17.73 5.96 13.05
CA PRO A 201 -18.68 6.45 14.04
C PRO A 201 -18.20 7.76 14.66
N ALA A 202 -19.12 8.52 15.26
CA ALA A 202 -18.80 9.78 15.91
C ALA A 202 -17.70 9.62 16.98
N GLY A 203 -16.71 10.51 16.95
CA GLY A 203 -15.54 10.45 17.84
C GLY A 203 -14.52 9.35 17.53
N ALA A 204 -14.62 8.67 16.38
CA ALA A 204 -13.57 7.75 15.95
C ALA A 204 -12.30 8.51 15.51
N ASP A 205 -11.16 8.09 16.04
CA ASP A 205 -9.85 8.57 15.60
C ASP A 205 -9.41 7.78 14.36
N VAL A 206 -9.86 8.24 13.20
CA VAL A 206 -9.51 7.68 11.89
C VAL A 206 -9.13 8.81 10.95
N GLN A 207 -7.93 8.69 10.37
CA GLN A 207 -7.46 9.52 9.27
C GLN A 207 -6.99 8.57 8.18
N LEU A 208 -7.54 8.72 6.97
CA LEU A 208 -7.17 7.91 5.83
C LEU A 208 -7.18 8.74 4.56
N LEU A 209 -6.08 8.67 3.83
CA LEU A 209 -5.91 9.17 2.47
C LEU A 209 -5.38 8.01 1.63
N LEU A 210 -6.13 7.64 0.60
CA LEU A 210 -5.81 6.48 -0.22
C LEU A 210 -6.15 6.77 -1.67
N SER A 211 -5.18 6.65 -2.55
CA SER A 211 -5.39 6.75 -3.99
C SER A 211 -5.14 5.41 -4.67
N GLY A 212 -5.92 5.15 -5.70
CA GLY A 212 -5.80 3.93 -6.48
C GLY A 212 -6.71 3.89 -7.68
N THR A 213 -6.60 2.78 -8.42
CA THR A 213 -7.40 2.54 -9.62
C THR A 213 -8.40 1.44 -9.36
N VAL A 214 -9.65 1.65 -9.77
CA VAL A 214 -10.70 0.63 -9.67
C VAL A 214 -10.32 -0.56 -10.55
N THR A 215 -10.13 -1.74 -9.94
CA THR A 215 -9.79 -2.97 -10.65
C THR A 215 -11.00 -3.86 -10.88
N LYS A 216 -11.99 -3.80 -9.99
CA LYS A 216 -13.17 -4.67 -10.03
C LYS A 216 -14.35 -4.04 -9.33
N LEU A 217 -15.55 -4.32 -9.86
CA LEU A 217 -16.82 -4.03 -9.23
C LEU A 217 -17.53 -5.37 -8.97
N LYS A 218 -17.96 -5.61 -7.73
CA LYS A 218 -18.70 -6.84 -7.38
C LYS A 218 -19.73 -6.53 -6.30
N SER A 219 -21.01 -6.69 -6.65
CA SER A 219 -22.13 -6.34 -5.75
C SER A 219 -21.97 -4.89 -5.26
N ASN A 220 -22.04 -4.67 -3.95
CA ASN A 220 -21.83 -3.36 -3.33
C ASN A 220 -20.36 -3.04 -3.04
N PHE A 221 -19.39 -3.74 -3.63
CA PHE A 221 -17.97 -3.50 -3.38
C PHE A 221 -17.24 -3.01 -4.63
N VAL A 222 -16.46 -1.95 -4.44
CA VAL A 222 -15.47 -1.41 -5.35
C VAL A 222 -14.10 -1.87 -4.86
N PHE A 223 -13.34 -2.54 -5.71
CA PHE A 223 -11.98 -2.98 -5.42
C PHE A 223 -11.01 -1.98 -6.05
N ILE A 224 -10.14 -1.40 -5.24
CA ILE A 224 -9.14 -0.43 -5.68
C ILE A 224 -7.75 -1.01 -5.47
N ARG A 225 -6.91 -0.93 -6.51
CA ARG A 225 -5.48 -1.23 -6.40
C ARG A 225 -4.75 0.04 -6.03
N THR A 226 -4.00 -0.03 -4.94
CA THR A 226 -3.26 1.07 -4.32
C THR A 226 -1.78 0.68 -4.22
N PRO A 227 -0.86 1.63 -3.94
CA PRO A 227 0.56 1.32 -3.76
C PRO A 227 0.86 0.29 -2.65
N ILE A 228 -0.03 0.20 -1.67
CA ILE A 228 0.10 -0.66 -0.48
C ILE A 228 -0.70 -1.97 -0.59
N GLY A 229 -1.39 -2.20 -1.70
CA GLY A 229 -2.19 -3.42 -1.92
C GLY A 229 -3.60 -3.16 -2.41
N LEU A 230 -4.46 -4.17 -2.27
CA LEU A 230 -5.86 -4.11 -2.67
C LEU A 230 -6.72 -3.63 -1.49
N VAL A 231 -7.56 -2.63 -1.72
CA VAL A 231 -8.53 -2.16 -0.73
C VAL A 231 -9.95 -2.36 -1.26
N MET A 232 -10.83 -2.83 -0.38
CA MET A 232 -12.24 -3.06 -0.68
C MET A 232 -13.08 -1.94 -0.09
N LEU A 233 -13.86 -1.25 -0.91
CA LEU A 233 -14.75 -0.16 -0.50
C LEU A 233 -16.20 -0.55 -0.71
N ASN A 234 -17.05 -0.36 0.29
CA ASN A 234 -18.50 -0.52 0.13
C ASN A 234 -19.08 0.70 -0.60
N SER A 235 -19.78 0.51 -1.71
CA SER A 235 -20.38 1.61 -2.46
C SER A 235 -21.38 2.43 -1.65
N LYS A 236 -21.97 1.84 -0.60
CA LYS A 236 -22.96 2.48 0.27
C LYS A 236 -22.36 3.56 1.19
N ILE A 237 -21.04 3.68 1.31
CA ILE A 237 -20.40 4.71 2.16
C ILE A 237 -20.20 6.06 1.45
N GLY A 238 -21.04 6.35 0.45
CA GLY A 238 -20.93 7.58 -0.34
C GLY A 238 -19.91 7.51 -1.48
N ILE A 239 -19.55 6.31 -1.93
CA ILE A 239 -18.70 6.18 -3.13
C ILE A 239 -19.56 6.52 -4.36
N PRO A 240 -19.17 7.50 -5.19
CA PRO A 240 -19.89 7.81 -6.42
C PRO A 240 -19.87 6.64 -7.40
N HIS A 241 -20.70 6.68 -8.42
CA HIS A 241 -20.69 5.66 -9.47
C HIS A 241 -19.35 5.70 -10.23
N VAL A 242 -18.55 4.65 -10.11
CA VAL A 242 -17.22 4.51 -10.74
C VAL A 242 -17.18 3.37 -11.75
N LYS A 243 -16.22 3.43 -12.67
CA LYS A 243 -15.97 2.37 -13.67
C LYS A 243 -14.61 1.69 -13.40
N VAL A 244 -14.47 0.45 -13.88
CA VAL A 244 -13.16 -0.23 -13.88
C VAL A 244 -12.18 0.59 -14.71
N GLY A 245 -10.94 0.70 -14.23
CA GLY A 245 -9.88 1.53 -14.80
C GLY A 245 -9.90 2.99 -14.34
N GLN A 246 -10.93 3.43 -13.60
CA GLN A 246 -11.01 4.80 -13.14
C GLN A 246 -10.14 5.05 -11.90
N PRO A 247 -9.30 6.10 -11.89
CA PRO A 247 -8.59 6.52 -10.69
C PRO A 247 -9.55 7.20 -9.70
N LEU A 248 -9.37 6.93 -8.41
CA LEU A 248 -10.08 7.60 -7.34
C LEU A 248 -9.17 7.82 -6.12
N THR A 249 -9.50 8.85 -5.36
CA THR A 249 -8.90 9.16 -4.06
C THR A 249 -9.99 9.11 -3.01
N VAL A 250 -9.80 8.29 -1.99
CA VAL A 250 -10.64 8.25 -0.79
C VAL A 250 -9.94 9.02 0.31
N ARG A 251 -10.68 9.92 0.93
CA ARG A 251 -10.29 10.59 2.16
C ARG A 251 -11.32 10.33 3.23
N ILE A 252 -10.88 9.91 4.40
CA ILE A 252 -11.70 9.75 5.59
C ILE A 252 -11.05 10.56 6.70
N ASP A 253 -11.75 11.57 7.17
CA ASP A 253 -11.32 12.40 8.29
C ASP A 253 -12.40 12.37 9.36
N GLN A 254 -12.10 11.75 10.50
CA GLN A 254 -13.01 11.68 11.65
C GLN A 254 -14.38 11.10 11.29
N GLU A 255 -15.37 11.91 10.92
CA GLU A 255 -16.74 11.47 10.58
C GLU A 255 -17.05 11.57 9.07
N HIS A 256 -16.17 12.20 8.28
CA HIS A 256 -16.46 12.52 6.88
C HIS A 256 -15.71 11.60 5.92
N VAL A 257 -16.46 11.07 4.94
CA VAL A 257 -15.91 10.33 3.79
C VAL A 257 -16.03 11.23 2.56
N THR A 258 -14.90 11.54 1.94
CA THR A 258 -14.82 12.29 0.68
C THR A 258 -14.17 11.43 -0.38
N VAL A 259 -14.75 11.41 -1.59
CA VAL A 259 -14.18 10.70 -2.73
C VAL A 259 -13.97 11.69 -3.87
N THR A 260 -12.74 11.79 -4.32
CA THR A 260 -12.36 12.59 -5.49
C THR A 260 -12.11 11.66 -6.66
N LEU A 261 -12.76 11.93 -7.79
CA LEU A 261 -12.55 11.22 -9.05
C LEU A 261 -11.67 12.08 -9.94
N LEU A 262 -10.53 11.55 -10.39
CA LEU A 262 -9.73 12.22 -11.42
C LEU A 262 -10.34 11.87 -12.78
N SER A 263 -10.82 12.88 -13.50
CA SER A 263 -11.43 12.69 -14.81
C SER A 263 -10.36 12.49 -15.86
N THR A 264 -10.33 11.32 -16.50
CA THR A 264 -9.39 10.99 -17.59
C THR A 264 -9.86 11.50 -18.95
N LYS A 265 -10.77 12.49 -19.01
CA LYS A 265 -11.28 13.00 -20.29
C LYS A 265 -10.41 14.17 -20.75
N PRO A 266 -9.63 14.06 -21.85
CA PRO A 266 -9.02 15.22 -22.46
C PRO A 266 -10.12 16.20 -22.90
N ALA A 267 -9.99 17.46 -22.48
CA ALA A 267 -10.89 18.52 -22.89
C ALA A 267 -10.77 18.67 -24.42
N THR A 268 -11.79 18.23 -25.16
CA THR A 268 -11.88 18.51 -26.59
C THR A 268 -11.95 20.03 -26.78
N PRO A 269 -10.99 20.67 -27.46
CA PRO A 269 -11.09 22.10 -27.76
C PRO A 269 -12.34 22.30 -28.61
N ARG A 270 -13.25 23.14 -28.13
CA ARG A 270 -14.42 23.54 -28.90
C ARG A 270 -13.90 24.39 -30.07
N PRO A 271 -14.19 24.06 -31.35
CA PRO A 271 -13.76 24.91 -32.46
C PRO A 271 -14.44 26.27 -32.30
N SER A 272 -13.64 27.32 -32.14
CA SER A 272 -14.14 28.69 -32.19
C SER A 272 -14.70 28.93 -33.59
N ALA A 273 -15.98 29.29 -33.67
CA ALA A 273 -16.60 29.70 -34.91
C ALA A 273 -15.81 30.89 -35.49
N ALA A 274 -15.33 30.72 -36.72
CA ALA A 274 -14.75 31.80 -37.49
C ALA A 274 -15.84 32.83 -37.77
N THR A 275 -15.73 34.02 -37.18
CA THR A 275 -16.49 35.19 -37.62
C THR A 275 -15.75 35.78 -38.82
N ILE A 276 -16.28 35.50 -40.01
CA ILE A 276 -16.00 36.27 -41.22
C ILE A 276 -16.74 37.59 -41.09
N ARG A 277 -16.01 38.72 -41.10
CA ARG A 277 -16.40 39.97 -41.75
C ARG A 277 -15.23 40.93 -41.83
#